data_AF-A0A9X4SL07-F1
#
_entry.id   AF-A0A9X4SL07-F1
#
_cell.length_a   1.000
_cell.length_b   1.000
_cell.length_c   1.000
_cell.angle_alpha   90.00
_cell.angle_beta   90.00
_cell.angle_gamma   90.00
#
_symmetry.space_group_name_H-M   'P 1'
#
loop_
_entity.id
_entity.type
_entity.pdbx_description
1 polymer ?
#
loop_
_entity_poly.entity_id
_entity_poly.type
_entity_poly.pdbx_seq_one_letter_code
_entity_poly.pdbx_strand_id
1 'polypeptide(L)'
;MKTYEYIAFSSWNDEPTKEEILEKIENGDWDKLCSNSGRFDLVAEQILEENYIDWKCSSGCDDEIFVIVREKNNKGYWELYCVSVDLRARSEHILCSDDK
;
A
#
# COMPACT_ATOMS: atom_id res chain seq x y z
N MET A 1 -11.16 5.12 15.07
CA MET A 1 -10.36 5.63 13.96
C MET A 1 -8.90 5.32 14.24
N LYS A 2 -8.28 4.56 13.35
CA LYS A 2 -6.86 4.17 13.43
C LYS A 2 -6.09 4.96 12.40
N THR A 3 -4.80 5.18 12.65
CA THR A 3 -3.90 5.79 11.68
C THR A 3 -3.04 4.69 11.07
N TYR A 4 -2.92 4.73 9.76
CA TYR A 4 -2.11 3.84 8.96
C TYR A 4 -1.01 4.64 8.28
N GLU A 5 0.13 4.00 8.07
CA GLU A 5 1.23 4.51 7.26
C GLU A 5 1.31 3.65 6.00
N TYR A 6 1.53 4.28 4.85
CA TYR A 6 1.53 3.57 3.58
C TYR A 6 2.57 4.10 2.59
N ILE A 7 2.87 3.26 1.62
CA ILE A 7 3.73 3.55 0.48
C ILE A 7 3.00 3.04 -0.76
N ALA A 8 2.73 3.92 -1.72
CA ALA A 8 2.15 3.55 -3.01
C ALA A 8 3.22 3.52 -4.09
N PHE A 9 3.18 2.50 -4.94
CA PHE A 9 4.05 2.39 -6.10
C PHE A 9 3.34 3.00 -7.31
N SER A 10 3.98 3.99 -7.93
CA SER A 10 3.46 4.69 -9.11
C SER A 10 3.62 3.89 -10.41
N SER A 11 4.31 2.76 -10.37
CA SER A 11 4.46 1.85 -11.51
C SER A 11 3.24 0.93 -11.56
N TRP A 12 2.27 1.30 -12.37
CA TRP A 12 1.06 0.52 -12.60
C TRP A 12 1.39 -0.83 -13.24
N ASN A 13 0.75 -1.91 -12.77
CA ASN A 13 0.92 -3.29 -13.26
C ASN A 13 2.33 -3.90 -13.11
N ASP A 14 3.25 -3.23 -12.41
CA ASP A 14 4.59 -3.75 -12.10
C ASP A 14 4.67 -4.02 -10.59
N GLU A 15 4.69 -5.30 -10.23
CA GLU A 15 4.82 -5.71 -8.84
C GLU A 15 6.20 -5.30 -8.32
N PRO A 16 6.27 -4.51 -7.23
CA PRO A 16 7.54 -4.06 -6.70
C PRO A 16 8.33 -5.23 -6.16
N THR A 17 9.63 -5.25 -6.48
CA THR A 17 10.56 -6.23 -5.92
C THR A 17 10.74 -6.03 -4.42
N LYS A 18 11.17 -7.08 -3.73
CA LYS A 18 11.46 -7.01 -2.29
C LYS A 18 12.49 -5.91 -1.97
N GLU A 19 13.49 -5.74 -2.83
CA GLU A 19 14.54 -4.74 -2.67
C GLU A 19 13.97 -3.32 -2.76
N GLU A 20 13.10 -3.03 -3.71
CA GLU A 20 12.42 -1.73 -3.84
C GLU A 20 11.51 -1.42 -2.66
N ILE A 21 10.80 -2.44 -2.17
CA ILE A 21 9.97 -2.34 -0.97
C ILE A 21 10.81 -1.96 0.25
N LEU A 22 11.93 -2.67 0.47
CA LEU A 22 12.82 -2.40 1.60
C LEU A 22 13.46 -1.02 1.51
N GLU A 23 13.93 -0.62 0.33
CA GLU A 23 14.51 0.72 0.12
C GLU A 23 13.49 1.83 0.48
N LYS A 24 12.25 1.70 0.01
CA LYS A 24 11.17 2.65 0.33
C LYS A 24 10.83 2.68 1.82
N ILE A 25 10.83 1.52 2.48
CA ILE A 25 10.63 1.44 3.92
C ILE A 25 11.77 2.14 4.66
N GLU A 26 13.02 1.86 4.32
CA GLU A 26 14.21 2.43 4.97
C GLU A 26 14.34 3.94 4.78
N ASN A 27 13.92 4.47 3.63
CA ASN A 27 13.92 5.91 3.35
C ASN A 27 12.99 6.72 4.28
N GLY A 28 11.98 6.08 4.89
CA GLY A 28 11.15 6.69 5.94
C GLY A 28 10.13 7.74 5.46
N ASP A 29 10.02 7.99 4.16
CA ASP A 29 8.98 8.83 3.57
C ASP A 29 7.71 8.01 3.35
N TRP A 30 6.85 7.99 4.38
CA TRP A 30 5.59 7.25 4.38
C TRP A 30 4.40 8.21 4.49
N ASP A 31 3.43 8.01 3.62
CA ASP A 31 2.16 8.72 3.67
C ASP A 31 1.29 8.19 4.81
N LYS A 32 0.27 8.96 5.20
CA LYS A 32 -0.58 8.65 6.34
C LYS A 32 -2.04 8.71 5.94
N LEU A 33 -2.78 7.68 6.34
CA LEU A 33 -4.23 7.62 6.18
C LEU A 33 -4.89 7.41 7.53
N CYS A 34 -6.02 8.07 7.77
CA CYS A 34 -6.89 7.73 8.89
C CYS A 34 -8.09 6.91 8.39
N SER A 35 -8.24 5.70 8.92
CA SER A 35 -9.36 4.82 8.54
C SER A 35 -10.16 4.37 9.76
N ASN A 36 -11.45 4.11 9.53
CA ASN A 36 -12.31 3.44 10.50
C ASN A 36 -12.28 1.92 10.34
N SER A 37 -11.72 1.42 9.23
CA SER A 37 -11.47 0.01 9.04
C SER A 37 -10.37 -0.47 9.99
N GLY A 38 -10.53 -1.69 10.51
CA GLY A 38 -9.45 -2.43 11.17
C GLY A 38 -8.77 -3.43 10.23
N ARG A 39 -9.27 -3.59 9.00
CA ARG A 39 -8.75 -4.52 8.00
C ARG A 39 -7.90 -3.78 6.97
N PHE A 40 -6.69 -4.27 6.75
CA PHE A 40 -5.69 -3.63 5.89
C PHE A 40 -6.07 -3.63 4.40
N ASP A 41 -6.78 -4.65 3.92
CA ASP A 41 -7.32 -4.71 2.56
C ASP A 41 -8.24 -3.52 2.25
N LEU A 42 -9.19 -3.23 3.13
CA LEU A 42 -10.09 -2.07 3.00
C LEU A 42 -9.34 -0.74 3.15
N VAL A 43 -8.24 -0.73 3.91
CA VAL A 43 -7.39 0.47 4.02
C VAL A 43 -6.65 0.70 2.70
N ALA A 44 -6.13 -0.35 2.07
CA ALA A 44 -5.50 -0.25 0.76
C ALA A 44 -6.49 0.21 -0.33
N GLU A 45 -7.72 -0.30 -0.31
CA GLU A 45 -8.80 0.20 -1.19
C GLU A 45 -9.08 1.69 -0.95
N GLN A 46 -9.17 2.12 0.31
CA GLN A 46 -9.38 3.54 0.64
C GLN A 46 -8.21 4.42 0.18
N ILE A 47 -6.96 3.94 0.28
CA ILE A 47 -5.78 4.66 -0.23
C ILE A 47 -5.90 4.88 -1.74
N LEU A 48 -6.29 3.84 -2.49
CA LEU A 48 -6.53 3.96 -3.92
C LEU A 48 -7.63 5.00 -4.19
N GLU A 49 -8.79 4.90 -3.53
CA GLU A 49 -9.91 5.82 -3.73
C GLU A 49 -9.55 7.29 -3.48
N GLU A 50 -8.81 7.58 -2.39
CA GLU A 50 -8.43 8.96 -2.03
C GLU A 50 -7.39 9.57 -2.98
N ASN A 51 -6.52 8.75 -3.56
CA ASN A 51 -5.43 9.22 -4.42
C ASN A 51 -5.70 9.00 -5.93
N TYR A 52 -6.80 8.32 -6.28
CA TYR A 52 -7.10 7.89 -7.64
C TYR A 52 -7.05 9.03 -8.67
N ILE A 53 -7.61 10.19 -8.31
CA ILE A 53 -7.68 11.37 -9.17
C ILE A 53 -6.30 11.99 -9.35
N ASP A 54 -5.53 12.11 -8.27
CA ASP A 54 -4.19 12.72 -8.27
C ASP A 54 -3.16 11.85 -9.00
N TRP A 55 -3.30 10.53 -8.93
CA TRP A 55 -2.47 9.58 -9.68
C TRP A 55 -2.82 9.52 -11.18
N LYS A 56 -3.74 10.38 -11.65
CA LYS A 56 -4.11 10.56 -13.06
C LYS A 56 -4.34 9.22 -13.76
N CYS A 57 -5.12 8.35 -13.13
CA CYS A 57 -5.53 7.10 -13.74
C CYS A 57 -6.18 7.42 -15.09
N SER A 58 -5.47 7.05 -16.16
CA SER A 58 -5.87 7.40 -17.51
C SER A 58 -6.90 6.38 -17.94
N SER A 59 -8.16 6.64 -17.58
CA SER A 59 -9.38 5.95 -18.01
C SER A 59 -9.17 4.91 -19.12
N GLY A 60 -8.95 3.65 -18.73
CA GLY A 60 -8.80 2.56 -19.69
C GLY A 60 -8.10 1.31 -19.16
N CYS A 61 -8.85 0.51 -18.40
CA CYS A 61 -8.65 -0.93 -18.11
C CYS A 61 -7.46 -1.36 -17.24
N ASP A 62 -7.79 -2.12 -16.19
CA ASP A 62 -6.90 -3.02 -15.45
C ASP A 62 -5.70 -2.36 -14.77
N ASP A 63 -5.85 -1.11 -14.36
CA ASP A 63 -4.84 -0.37 -13.62
C ASP A 63 -4.75 -0.90 -12.17
N GLU A 64 -3.83 -1.83 -11.93
CA GLU A 64 -3.45 -2.32 -10.59
C GLU A 64 -2.33 -1.45 -10.00
N ILE A 65 -2.47 -1.09 -8.73
CA ILE A 65 -1.38 -0.50 -7.93
C ILE A 65 -1.00 -1.41 -6.79
N PHE A 66 0.26 -1.29 -6.41
CA PHE A 66 0.80 -1.92 -5.22
C PHE A 66 0.89 -0.89 -4.10
N VAL A 67 0.31 -1.23 -2.95
CA VAL A 67 0.31 -0.40 -1.75
C VAL A 67 0.82 -1.23 -0.58
N ILE A 68 1.83 -0.75 0.10
CA ILE A 68 2.28 -1.33 1.36
C ILE A 68 1.62 -0.54 2.48
N VAL A 69 1.00 -1.24 3.42
CA VAL A 69 0.29 -0.63 4.56
C VAL A 69 0.81 -1.18 5.88
N ARG A 70 0.87 -0.33 6.89
CA ARG A 70 1.01 -0.74 8.29
C ARG A 70 0.16 0.12 9.22
N GLU A 71 -0.18 -0.43 10.38
CA GLU A 71 -0.81 0.35 11.44
C GLU A 71 0.25 1.22 12.13
N LYS A 72 -0.04 2.51 12.34
CA LYS A 72 0.87 3.42 13.02
C LYS A 72 1.18 2.89 14.42
N ASN A 73 2.48 2.85 14.75
CA ASN A 73 3.06 2.25 15.96
C ASN A 73 3.18 0.72 15.98
N ASN A 74 2.71 0.00 14.96
CA ASN A 74 3.04 -1.40 14.77
C ASN A 74 4.38 -1.51 14.02
N LYS A 75 5.48 -1.48 14.80
CA LYS A 75 6.84 -1.54 14.25
C LYS A 75 7.17 -2.98 13.88
N GLY A 76 7.62 -3.20 12.64
CA GLY A 76 8.13 -4.50 12.17
C GLY A 76 7.18 -5.29 11.27
N TYR A 77 5.98 -4.79 10.99
CA TYR A 77 5.02 -5.49 10.14
C TYR A 77 4.44 -4.59 9.06
N TRP A 78 4.67 -4.97 7.81
CA TRP A 78 4.16 -4.33 6.60
C TRP A 78 3.42 -5.36 5.77
N GLU A 79 2.30 -4.98 5.18
CA GLU A 79 1.52 -5.85 4.30
C GLU A 79 1.43 -5.22 2.91
N LEU A 80 1.68 -6.01 1.87
CA LEU A 80 1.57 -5.59 0.48
C LEU A 80 0.20 -5.97 -0.07
N TYR A 81 -0.44 -5.00 -0.70
CA TYR A 81 -1.74 -5.17 -1.34
C TYR A 81 -1.63 -4.74 -2.80
N CYS A 82 -2.17 -5.58 -3.68
CA CYS A 82 -2.50 -5.20 -5.04
C CYS A 82 -3.97 -4.77 -5.05
N VAL A 83 -4.23 -3.52 -5.43
CA VAL A 83 -5.59 -2.96 -5.49
C VAL A 83 -5.86 -2.42 -6.88
N SER A 84 -7.06 -2.69 -7.37
CA SER A 84 -7.57 -2.20 -8.65
C SER A 84 -8.95 -1.61 -8.45
N VAL A 85 -9.30 -0.64 -9.30
CA VAL A 85 -10.63 -0.02 -9.30
C VAL A 85 -11.72 -1.01 -9.71
N ASP A 86 -11.36 -1.98 -10.57
CA ASP A 86 -12.27 -2.98 -11.13
C ASP A 86 -12.26 -4.30 -10.35
N LEU A 87 -11.21 -4.57 -9.55
CA LEU A 87 -11.01 -5.79 -8.77
C LEU A 87 -10.64 -5.47 -7.32
N ARG A 88 -11.52 -5.86 -6.38
CA ARG A 88 -11.29 -5.78 -4.92
C ARG A 88 -9.90 -6.31 -4.52
N ALA A 89 -9.31 -5.73 -3.47
CA ALA A 89 -7.92 -5.95 -3.06
C ALA A 89 -7.49 -7.43 -2.97
N ARG A 90 -6.29 -7.74 -3.48
CA ARG A 90 -5.56 -9.01 -3.25
C ARG A 90 -4.36 -8.75 -2.35
N SER A 91 -4.06 -9.67 -1.43
CA SER A 91 -3.07 -9.45 -0.35
C SER A 91 -1.97 -10.51 -0.33
N GLU A 92 -0.72 -10.08 -0.10
CA GLU A 92 0.41 -10.94 0.21
C GLU A 92 1.17 -10.44 1.46
N HIS A 93 1.61 -11.37 2.32
CA HIS A 93 2.26 -11.05 3.59
C HIS A 93 3.78 -10.95 3.42
N ILE A 94 4.37 -9.80 3.80
CA ILE A 94 5.83 -9.60 3.80
C ILE A 94 6.34 -9.64 5.24
N LEU A 95 7.25 -10.57 5.53
CA LEU A 95 7.96 -10.61 6.81
C LEU A 95 9.27 -9.82 6.67
N CYS A 96 9.42 -8.72 7.39
CA CYS A 96 10.71 -8.07 7.59
C CYS A 96 11.48 -8.85 8.67
N SER A 97 12.68 -9.33 8.35
CA SER A 97 13.58 -9.91 9.35
C SER A 97 14.17 -8.77 10.18
N ASP A 98 13.90 -8.75 11.48
CA ASP A 98 14.72 -8.01 12.44
C ASP A 98 16.11 -8.67 12.49
N ASP A 99 17.09 -8.07 11.82
CA ASP A 99 18.50 -8.42 12.00
C ASP A 99 19.08 -7.65 13.20
N LYS A 100 19.99 -8.32 13.91
CA LYS A 100 20.38 -8.13 15.32
C LYS A 100 21.11 -6.82 15.65
#